data_AF-A0A2G5DCU2-F1
#
_entry.id   AF-A0A2G5DCU2-F1
#
_cell.length_a   1.000
_cell.length_b   1.000
_cell.length_c   1.000
_cell.angle_alpha   90.00
_cell.angle_beta   90.00
_cell.angle_gamma   90.00
#
_symmetry.space_group_name_H-M   'P 1'
#
loop_
_entity.id
_entity.type
_entity.pdbx_description
1 polymer ?
#
loop_
_entity_poly.entity_id
_entity_poly.type
_entity_poly.pdbx_seq_one_letter_code
_entity_poly.pdbx_strand_id
1 'polypeptide(L)'
;MVAEIATRFTWPYGGDRIFLCGSFTRWSVHVPMTPVEGSTTVYQAICNLTPGDHQYKFLVDGIWRIDEQQLSVINEQGTINNVIFVQEPEMI
;
A
#
# COMPACT_ATOMS: atom_id res chain seq x y z
N MET A 1 24.39 -2.25 2.03
CA MET A 1 23.12 -2.69 1.44
C MET A 1 22.02 -2.10 2.31
N VAL A 2 21.03 -1.43 1.74
CA VAL A 2 19.87 -0.94 2.53
C VAL A 2 18.99 -2.16 2.79
N ALA A 3 18.65 -2.41 4.06
CA ALA A 3 17.76 -3.52 4.41
C ALA A 3 16.34 -3.21 3.92
N GLU A 4 15.68 -4.19 3.30
CA GLU A 4 14.26 -4.06 2.97
C GLU A 4 13.42 -4.64 4.11
N ILE A 5 12.30 -3.99 4.41
CA ILE A 5 11.39 -4.30 5.49
C ILE A 5 10.08 -4.78 4.90
N ALA A 6 9.69 -6.01 5.26
CA ALA A 6 8.43 -6.59 4.85
C ALA A 6 7.27 -5.78 5.45
N THR A 7 6.60 -5.01 4.60
CA THR A 7 5.54 -4.07 4.98
C THR A 7 4.20 -4.59 4.49
N ARG A 8 3.24 -4.76 5.40
CA ARG A 8 1.89 -5.22 5.09
C ARG A 8 0.99 -4.03 4.78
N PHE A 9 0.29 -4.12 3.65
CA PHE A 9 -0.79 -3.21 3.27
C PHE A 9 -2.12 -3.95 3.33
N THR A 10 -3.16 -3.29 3.83
CA THR A 10 -4.49 -3.87 3.99
C THR A 10 -5.57 -2.98 3.37
N TRP A 11 -6.57 -3.61 2.76
CA TRP A 11 -7.79 -2.97 2.26
C TRP A 11 -9.01 -3.67 2.87
N PRO A 12 -9.74 -3.04 3.82
CA PRO A 12 -10.78 -3.71 4.60
C PRO A 12 -12.20 -3.65 4.02
N TYR A 13 -12.39 -3.06 2.84
CA TYR A 13 -13.71 -2.64 2.34
C TYR A 13 -14.33 -3.54 1.27
N GLY A 14 -13.74 -4.70 0.98
CA GLY A 14 -14.20 -5.60 -0.09
C GLY A 14 -13.90 -5.09 -1.50
N GLY A 15 -14.34 -5.87 -2.50
CA GLY A 15 -14.05 -5.70 -3.92
C GLY A 15 -13.70 -7.04 -4.58
N ASP A 16 -13.75 -7.10 -5.91
CA ASP A 16 -13.48 -8.33 -6.69
C ASP A 16 -12.03 -8.40 -7.15
N ARG A 17 -11.49 -7.27 -7.64
CA ARG A 17 -10.13 -7.15 -8.16
C ARG A 17 -9.44 -5.97 -7.51
N ILE A 18 -8.57 -6.27 -6.56
CA ILE A 18 -7.90 -5.27 -5.73
C ILE A 18 -6.40 -5.34 -5.96
N PHE A 19 -5.82 -4.20 -6.32
CA PHE A 19 -4.38 -4.04 -6.49
C PHE A 19 -3.83 -2.90 -5.64
N LEU A 20 -2.59 -3.08 -5.17
CA LEU A 20 -1.79 -2.04 -4.54
C LEU A 20 -0.81 -1.46 -5.58
N CYS A 21 -0.72 -0.14 -5.62
CA CYS A 21 0.26 0.59 -6.42
C CYS A 21 0.96 1.62 -5.53
N GLY A 22 2.25 1.86 -5.75
CA GLY A 22 2.96 2.84 -4.94
C GLY A 22 4.32 3.24 -5.49
N SER A 23 4.92 4.19 -4.78
CA SER A 23 6.26 4.72 -5.06
C SER A 23 7.34 3.65 -5.20
N PHE A 24 7.25 2.59 -4.40
CA PHE A 24 8.17 1.44 -4.39
C PHE A 24 8.12 0.57 -5.65
N THR A 25 7.06 0.67 -6.45
CA THR A 25 7.00 0.10 -7.81
C THR A 25 7.05 1.18 -8.89
N ARG A 26 7.45 2.41 -8.54
CA ARG A 26 7.40 3.59 -9.43
C ARG A 26 6.03 3.79 -10.07
N TRP A 27 4.96 3.37 -9.39
CA TRP A 27 3.59 3.41 -9.90
C TRP A 27 3.35 2.62 -11.21
N SER A 28 4.28 1.76 -11.63
CA SER A 28 4.18 1.03 -12.89
C SER A 28 3.72 -0.43 -12.74
N VAL A 29 3.66 -0.93 -11.51
CA VAL A 29 3.24 -2.32 -11.22
C VAL A 29 2.02 -2.31 -10.32
N HIS A 30 0.99 -3.06 -10.74
CA HIS A 30 -0.18 -3.38 -9.95
C HIS A 30 0.07 -4.66 -9.16
N VAL A 31 0.33 -4.54 -7.86
CA VAL A 31 0.55 -5.69 -6.97
C VAL A 31 -0.82 -6.27 -6.59
N PRO A 32 -1.16 -7.50 -6.99
CA PRO A 32 -2.45 -8.10 -6.62
C PRO A 32 -2.53 -8.30 -5.10
N MET A 33 -3.68 -7.97 -4.51
CA MET A 33 -3.94 -8.22 -3.11
C MET A 33 -4.73 -9.53 -2.93
N THR A 34 -4.42 -10.28 -1.89
CA THR A 34 -5.05 -11.57 -1.56
C THR A 34 -5.99 -11.41 -0.37
N PRO A 35 -7.13 -12.12 -0.32
CA PRO A 35 -8.00 -12.09 0.85
C PRO A 35 -7.24 -12.59 2.09
N VAL A 36 -7.52 -11.96 3.24
CA VAL A 36 -7.03 -12.40 4.54
C VAL A 36 -7.85 -13.61 4.99
N GLU A 37 -7.17 -14.64 5.48
CA GLU A 37 -7.83 -15.86 5.98
C GLU A 37 -8.86 -15.51 7.06
N GLY A 38 -10.08 -16.06 6.93
CA GLY A 38 -11.18 -15.79 7.84
C GLY A 38 -11.90 -14.45 7.64
N SER A 39 -11.49 -13.63 6.66
CA SER A 39 -12.20 -12.39 6.30
C SER A 39 -12.89 -12.49 4.95
N THR A 40 -14.07 -11.89 4.84
CA THR A 40 -14.81 -11.75 3.57
C THR A 40 -14.57 -10.41 2.88
N THR A 41 -13.94 -9.45 3.56
CA THR A 41 -13.80 -8.06 3.05
C THR A 41 -12.37 -7.55 3.09
N VAL A 42 -11.48 -8.18 3.87
CA VAL A 42 -10.12 -7.70 4.06
C VAL A 42 -9.19 -8.39 3.07
N TYR A 43 -8.45 -7.57 2.33
CA TYR A 43 -7.41 -7.99 1.41
C TYR A 43 -6.06 -7.45 1.87
N GLN A 44 -4.98 -8.13 1.52
CA GLN A 44 -3.63 -7.74 1.88
C GLN A 44 -2.61 -7.95 0.77
N ALA A 45 -1.53 -7.18 0.81
CA ALA A 45 -0.28 -7.44 0.10
C ALA A 45 0.89 -7.18 1.05
N ILE A 46 2.00 -7.90 0.83
CA ILE A 46 3.26 -7.67 1.53
C ILE A 46 4.26 -7.20 0.50
N CYS A 47 4.87 -6.03 0.73
CA CYS A 47 5.93 -5.48 -0.12
C CYS A 47 7.16 -5.22 0.73
N ASN A 48 8.33 -5.56 0.20
CA ASN A 48 9.61 -5.25 0.82
C ASN A 48 9.98 -3.80 0.47
N LEU A 49 10.09 -2.94 1.47
CA LEU A 49 10.33 -1.51 1.31
C LEU A 49 11.64 -1.11 1.96
N THR A 50 12.39 -0.21 1.34
CA THR A 50 13.47 0.49 2.03
C THR A 50 12.90 1.42 3.10
N PRO A 51 13.67 1.81 4.13
CA PRO A 51 13.30 2.88 5.03
C PRO A 51 13.01 4.19 4.28
N GLY A 52 12.03 4.94 4.78
CA GLY A 52 11.59 6.21 4.21
C GLY A 52 10.07 6.29 4.00
N ASP A 53 9.68 7.35 3.29
CA ASP A 53 8.28 7.68 3.06
C ASP A 53 7.80 7.07 1.75
N HIS A 54 6.74 6.28 1.82
CA HIS A 54 6.17 5.62 0.66
C HIS A 54 4.71 6.00 0.46
N GLN A 55 4.45 6.68 -0.65
CA GLN A 55 3.08 6.91 -1.10
C GLN A 55 2.54 5.67 -1.83
N TYR A 56 1.24 5.41 -1.64
CA TYR A 56 0.53 4.29 -2.25
C TYR A 56 -0.96 4.59 -2.47
N LYS A 57 -1.59 3.76 -3.29
CA LYS A 57 -3.03 3.82 -3.62
C LYS A 57 -3.56 2.45 -3.98
N PHE A 58 -4.85 2.24 -3.77
CA PHE A 58 -5.54 0.99 -4.13
C PHE A 58 -6.28 1.18 -5.45
N LEU A 59 -6.20 0.20 -6.34
CA LEU A 59 -7.04 0.08 -7.52
C LEU A 59 -8.05 -1.02 -7.26
N VAL A 60 -9.28 -0.63 -6.92
CA VAL A 60 -10.38 -1.52 -6.52
C VAL A 60 -11.40 -1.52 -7.64
N ASP A 61 -11.57 -2.65 -8.31
CA ASP A 61 -12.52 -2.84 -9.41
C ASP A 61 -12.36 -1.77 -10.52
N GLY A 62 -11.10 -1.43 -10.80
CA GLY A 62 -10.74 -0.43 -11.81
C GLY A 62 -10.83 1.02 -11.34
N ILE A 63 -11.15 1.27 -10.07
CA ILE A 63 -11.29 2.61 -9.51
C ILE A 63 -10.20 2.87 -8.47
N TRP A 64 -9.52 4.00 -8.62
CA TRP A 64 -8.51 4.45 -7.65
C TRP A 64 -9.17 4.87 -6.33
N ARG A 65 -8.72 4.28 -5.23
CA ARG A 65 -9.20 4.50 -3.86
C ARG A 65 -8.04 4.75 -2.91
N ILE A 66 -8.32 5.52 -1.88
CA ILE A 66 -7.50 5.60 -0.67
C ILE A 66 -8.24 4.91 0.46
N ASP A 67 -7.51 4.45 1.46
CA ASP A 67 -8.08 4.12 2.76
C ASP A 67 -8.15 5.41 3.59
N GLU A 68 -9.36 5.87 3.90
CA GLU A 68 -9.61 7.11 4.65
C GLU A 68 -9.19 7.02 6.12
N GLN A 69 -8.92 5.82 6.64
CA GLN A 69 -8.41 5.62 8.00
C GLN A 69 -6.87 5.64 8.06
N GLN A 70 -6.20 5.66 6.91
CA GLN A 70 -4.75 5.75 6.83
C GLN A 70 -4.29 7.18 6.56
N LEU A 71 -3.03 7.46 6.89
CA LEU A 71 -2.42 8.76 6.58
C LEU A 71 -2.46 8.99 5.06
N SER A 72 -2.65 10.25 4.68
CA SER A 72 -2.72 10.65 3.27
C SER A 72 -2.05 11.99 3.01
N VAL A 73 -1.64 12.18 1.77
CA VAL A 73 -0.98 13.41 1.28
C VAL A 73 -1.57 13.78 -0.07
N ILE A 74 -1.66 15.09 -0.34
CA ILE A 74 -1.94 15.63 -1.66
C ILE A 74 -0.60 15.74 -2.40
N ASN A 75 -0.46 15.06 -3.54
CA ASN A 75 0.74 15.17 -4.35
C ASN A 75 0.73 16.45 -5.22
N GLU A 76 1.86 16.72 -5.89
CA GLU A 76 2.03 17.91 -6.75
C GLU A 76 1.01 18.02 -7.89
N GLN A 77 0.37 16.91 -8.26
CA GLN A 77 -0.66 16.84 -9.28
C GLN A 77 -2.08 17.07 -8.72
N GLY A 78 -2.21 17.39 -7.44
CA GLY A 78 -3.49 17.63 -6.76
C GLY A 78 -4.28 16.36 -6.45
N THR A 79 -3.66 15.17 -6.55
CA THR A 79 -4.31 13.90 -6.24
C THR A 79 -3.94 13.41 -4.83
N ILE A 80 -4.89 12.76 -4.16
CA ILE A 80 -4.67 12.19 -2.82
C ILE A 80 -4.13 10.76 -2.95
N ASN A 81 -3.07 10.47 -2.20
CA ASN A 81 -2.49 9.15 -1.99
C ASN A 81 -2.41 8.86 -0.49
N ASN A 82 -2.46 7.59 -0.11
CA ASN A 82 -2.05 7.21 1.24
C ASN A 82 -0.51 7.29 1.37
N VAL A 83 0.00 7.43 2.60
CA VAL A 83 1.44 7.44 2.91
C VAL A 83 1.73 6.52 4.10
N ILE A 84 2.84 5.79 4.01
CA ILE A 84 3.39 5.00 5.11
C ILE A 84 4.85 5.38 5.36
N PHE A 85 5.25 5.38 6.62
CA PHE A 85 6.61 5.71 7.07
C PHE A 85 7.29 4.42 7.52
N VAL A 86 8.28 3.97 6.76
CA VAL A 86 9.04 2.74 7.04
C VAL A 86 10.33 3.12 7.77
N GLN A 87 10.51 2.63 8.99
CA GLN A 87 11.68 2.94 9.82
C GLN A 87 12.78 1.90 9.66
N GLU A 88 14.04 2.30 9.78
CA GLU A 88 15.15 1.34 9.87
C GLU A 88 14.93 0.37 11.03
N PRO A 89 15.21 -0.94 10.86
CA PRO A 89 15.17 -1.87 11.97
C PRO A 89 16.25 -1.45 12.96
N GLU A 90 15.88 -1.25 14.23
CA GLU A 90 16.88 -1.07 15.28
C GLU A 90 17.77 -2.32 15.31
N MET A 91 19.06 -2.16 14.98
CA MET A 91 20.03 -3.23 15.14
C MET A 91 20.35 -3.33 16.64
N ILE A 92 19.79 -4.34 17.31
CA ILE A 92 20.15 -4.74 18.67
C ILE A 92 21.27 -5.77 18.61
#